data_AF-A0A1I1XWY8-F1
#
_entry.id   AF-A0A1I1XWY8-F1
#
_cell.length_a   1.000
_cell.length_b   1.000
_cell.length_c   1.000
_cell.angle_alpha   90.00
_cell.angle_beta   90.00
_cell.angle_gamma   90.00
#
_symmetry.space_group_name_H-M   'P 1'
#
loop_
_entity.id
_entity.type
_entity.pdbx_description
1 polymer ?
#
loop_
_entity_poly.entity_id
_entity_poly.type
_entity_poly.pdbx_seq_one_letter_code
_entity_poly.pdbx_strand_id
1 'polypeptide(L)'
;MTVYFLGWKAQYEKLFIDHLAESYDVVYLEQSKFWNRLNRLVGRFLGGRWQSRLALFYVWRSGFSANDLLICNEGEIHRKFNAPIVGAFPGVKLLLIRDLVDSDFIIRWAGLFDAVYSFDRKQCEVLGIKYLHQFFPMGFAHAKAVASSYEWTTTKALFIGRDKGRGQALIRLAETLVECGCEVDFRILVDKQFSGKTKYHVTELVDYRDYVLASAGADVIVEVNQSGQAGVTLRALEAAYFGKKLITTNSSVRELSFYNPCNFYILDDCHLPDVEELKRFLASTVEPVASSLIYEYSPEHMLETLMRNHGYSG
;
A
#
# COMPACT_ATOMS: atom_id res chain seq x y z
N MET A 1 -22.35 0.11 -13.37
CA MET A 1 -21.90 -0.77 -12.27
C MET A 1 -21.38 0.16 -11.20
N THR A 2 -21.88 0.03 -9.97
CA THR A 2 -21.34 0.77 -8.83
C THR A 2 -20.29 -0.06 -8.13
N VAL A 3 -19.18 0.57 -7.74
CA VAL A 3 -18.07 -0.09 -7.04
C VAL A 3 -18.01 0.40 -5.60
N TYR A 4 -18.15 -0.53 -4.66
CA TYR A 4 -18.16 -0.26 -3.23
C TYR A 4 -16.84 -0.65 -2.59
N PHE A 5 -16.23 0.28 -1.84
CA PHE A 5 -15.05 0.00 -1.03
C PHE A 5 -15.44 -0.21 0.43
N LEU A 6 -15.16 -1.38 0.99
CA LEU A 6 -15.48 -1.75 2.37
C LEU A 6 -14.22 -2.08 3.18
N GLY A 7 -14.06 -1.46 4.34
CA GLY A 7 -12.92 -1.74 5.23
C GLY A 7 -11.62 -1.02 4.88
N TRP A 8 -11.69 0.08 4.12
CA TRP A 8 -10.54 0.92 3.77
C TRP A 8 -10.48 2.11 4.74
N LYS A 9 -9.60 2.06 5.75
CA LYS A 9 -9.62 3.00 6.88
C LYS A 9 -8.49 4.02 6.86
N ALA A 10 -7.35 3.67 6.29
CA ALA A 10 -6.21 4.56 6.35
C ALA A 10 -6.48 5.83 5.52
N GLN A 11 -5.89 6.95 5.91
CA GLN A 11 -6.16 8.23 5.25
C GLN A 11 -5.82 8.19 3.76
N TYR A 12 -4.67 7.61 3.39
CA TYR A 12 -4.29 7.42 1.99
C TYR A 12 -5.25 6.51 1.22
N GLU A 13 -5.92 5.57 1.91
CA GLU A 13 -6.91 4.72 1.27
C GLU A 13 -8.15 5.51 0.88
N LYS A 14 -8.61 6.39 1.78
CA LYS A 14 -9.72 7.28 1.48
C LYS A 14 -9.39 8.23 0.33
N LEU A 15 -8.18 8.79 0.31
CA LEU A 15 -7.76 9.71 -0.74
C LEU A 15 -7.83 9.10 -2.14
N PHE A 16 -7.36 7.86 -2.33
CA PHE A 16 -7.46 7.24 -3.65
C PHE A 16 -8.91 6.87 -4.01
N ILE A 17 -9.75 6.52 -3.03
CA ILE A 17 -11.18 6.22 -3.28
C ILE A 17 -11.91 7.49 -3.68
N ASP A 18 -11.65 8.61 -3.01
CA ASP A 18 -12.21 9.92 -3.35
C ASP A 18 -11.76 10.35 -4.76
N HIS A 19 -10.49 10.14 -5.10
CA HIS A 19 -9.96 10.36 -6.45
C HIS A 19 -10.66 9.50 -7.51
N LEU A 20 -10.88 8.22 -7.24
CA LEU A 20 -11.62 7.34 -8.15
C LEU A 20 -13.08 7.81 -8.32
N ALA A 21 -13.72 8.31 -7.27
CA ALA A 21 -15.10 8.81 -7.34
C ALA A 21 -15.27 10.05 -8.24
N GLU A 22 -14.20 10.73 -8.62
CA GLU A 22 -14.26 11.84 -9.58
C GLU A 22 -14.57 11.37 -11.01
N SER A 23 -14.19 10.13 -11.37
CA SER A 23 -14.30 9.59 -12.73
C SER A 23 -15.09 8.29 -12.83
N TYR A 24 -15.31 7.60 -11.71
CA TYR A 24 -15.99 6.30 -11.64
C TYR A 24 -17.15 6.35 -10.65
N ASP A 25 -18.15 5.50 -10.86
CA ASP A 25 -19.26 5.30 -9.90
C ASP A 25 -18.77 4.47 -8.70
N VAL A 26 -18.04 5.14 -7.80
CA VAL A 26 -17.35 4.56 -6.66
C VAL A 26 -17.93 5.10 -5.36
N VAL A 27 -18.18 4.20 -4.41
CA VAL A 27 -18.77 4.54 -3.10
C VAL A 27 -17.96 3.92 -1.98
N TYR A 28 -17.47 4.75 -1.06
CA TYR A 28 -16.88 4.28 0.19
C TYR A 28 -17.98 3.90 1.21
N LEU A 29 -18.01 2.64 1.64
CA LEU A 29 -19.00 2.15 2.61
C LEU A 29 -18.55 2.47 4.05
N GLU A 30 -18.95 3.64 4.52
CA GLU A 30 -18.71 4.07 5.90
C GLU A 30 -19.35 3.13 6.93
N GLN A 31 -18.53 2.70 7.89
CA GLN A 31 -18.96 1.81 8.96
C GLN A 31 -19.77 2.54 10.04
N SER A 32 -21.10 2.45 9.96
CA SER A 32 -22.02 3.03 10.94
C SER A 32 -21.85 2.46 12.35
N LYS A 33 -21.73 3.34 13.36
CA LYS A 33 -21.69 2.94 14.78
C LYS A 33 -22.94 2.17 15.20
N PHE A 34 -24.10 2.53 14.64
CA PHE A 34 -25.37 1.88 14.93
C PHE A 34 -25.37 0.42 14.46
N TRP A 35 -25.10 0.18 13.17
CA TRP A 35 -25.06 -1.17 12.60
C TRP A 35 -24.02 -2.05 13.28
N ASN A 36 -22.88 -1.47 13.65
CA ASN A 36 -21.83 -2.18 14.39
C ASN A 36 -22.26 -2.60 15.79
N ARG A 37 -22.95 -1.71 16.52
CA ARG A 37 -23.51 -2.05 17.83
C ARG A 37 -24.57 -3.13 17.69
N LEU A 38 -25.45 -3.02 16.69
CA LEU A 38 -26.52 -3.96 16.46
C LEU A 38 -25.99 -5.35 16.08
N ASN A 39 -25.06 -5.44 15.13
CA ASN A 39 -24.39 -6.69 14.75
C ASN A 39 -23.76 -7.39 15.96
N ARG A 40 -23.07 -6.64 16.82
CA ARG A 40 -22.46 -7.18 18.04
C ARG A 40 -23.50 -7.72 19.02
N LEU A 41 -24.62 -7.03 19.23
CA LEU A 41 -25.70 -7.48 20.11
C LEU A 41 -26.38 -8.73 19.55
N VAL A 42 -26.71 -8.71 18.25
CA VAL A 42 -27.32 -9.85 17.56
C VAL A 42 -26.39 -11.08 17.62
N GLY A 43 -25.09 -10.92 17.36
CA GLY A 43 -24.13 -12.01 17.48
C GLY A 43 -24.05 -12.58 18.90
N ARG A 44 -24.06 -11.71 19.92
CA ARG A 44 -23.96 -12.13 21.33
C ARG A 44 -25.20 -12.87 21.83
N PHE A 45 -26.40 -12.42 21.48
CA PHE A 45 -27.65 -12.92 22.07
C PHE A 45 -28.42 -13.88 21.16
N LEU A 46 -28.29 -13.74 19.84
CA LEU A 46 -29.07 -14.48 18.85
C LEU A 46 -28.21 -15.39 17.96
N GLY A 47 -26.88 -15.17 17.93
CA GLY A 47 -25.93 -15.98 17.18
C GLY A 47 -25.80 -15.64 15.69
N GLY A 48 -24.91 -16.34 14.99
CA GLY A 48 -24.47 -16.01 13.63
C GLY A 48 -25.57 -16.08 12.55
N ARG A 49 -26.58 -16.93 12.72
CA ARG A 49 -27.73 -17.01 11.80
C ARG A 49 -28.51 -15.69 11.75
N TRP A 50 -28.67 -15.03 12.89
CA TRP A 50 -29.35 -13.74 12.96
C TRP A 50 -28.47 -12.58 12.50
N GLN A 51 -27.14 -12.67 12.68
CA GLN A 51 -26.21 -11.71 12.07
C GLN A 51 -26.29 -11.76 10.54
N SER A 52 -26.42 -12.95 9.97
CA SER A 52 -26.60 -13.14 8.52
C SER A 52 -27.91 -12.54 8.03
N ARG A 53 -29.02 -12.74 8.78
CA ARG A 53 -30.31 -12.09 8.47
C ARG A 53 -30.27 -10.57 8.59
N LEU A 54 -29.55 -10.06 9.60
CA LEU A 54 -29.34 -8.62 9.76
C LEU A 54 -28.57 -8.05 8.56
N ALA A 55 -27.56 -8.78 8.07
CA ALA A 55 -26.78 -8.37 6.91
C ALA A 55 -27.63 -8.37 5.62
N LEU A 56 -28.47 -9.38 5.41
CA LEU A 56 -29.45 -9.39 4.31
C LEU A 56 -30.37 -8.17 4.37
N PHE A 57 -30.87 -7.81 5.55
CA PHE A 57 -31.69 -6.61 5.71
C PHE A 57 -30.91 -5.32 5.42
N TYR A 58 -29.68 -5.22 5.92
CA TYR A 58 -28.80 -4.08 5.63
C TYR A 58 -28.56 -3.93 4.12
N VAL A 59 -28.15 -5.02 3.45
CA VAL A 59 -27.88 -5.06 2.01
C VAL A 59 -29.11 -4.68 1.20
N TRP A 60 -30.28 -5.25 1.55
CA TRP A 60 -31.55 -4.91 0.91
C TRP A 60 -31.89 -3.43 1.05
N ARG A 61 -31.72 -2.87 2.25
CA ARG A 61 -31.97 -1.45 2.52
C ARG A 61 -31.00 -0.53 1.76
N SER A 62 -29.75 -0.97 1.55
CA SER A 62 -28.74 -0.19 0.84
C SER A 62 -28.95 -0.14 -0.67
N GLY A 63 -29.80 -1.02 -1.23
CA GLY A 63 -30.13 -1.01 -2.65
C GLY A 63 -29.04 -1.60 -3.56
N PHE A 64 -28.14 -2.43 -3.02
CA PHE A 64 -27.09 -3.09 -3.82
C PHE A 64 -27.70 -4.03 -4.87
N SER A 65 -27.05 -4.09 -6.03
CA SER A 65 -27.45 -4.86 -7.20
C SER A 65 -26.48 -6.01 -7.50
N ALA A 66 -26.93 -7.00 -8.26
CA ALA A 66 -26.08 -8.10 -8.73
C ALA A 66 -24.99 -7.65 -9.72
N ASN A 67 -25.13 -6.46 -10.31
CA ASN A 67 -24.15 -5.89 -11.22
C ASN A 67 -23.10 -5.04 -10.49
N ASP A 68 -23.15 -4.95 -9.17
CA ASP A 68 -22.23 -4.14 -8.38
C ASP A 68 -20.97 -4.93 -8.00
N LEU A 69 -19.92 -4.19 -7.65
CA LEU A 69 -18.63 -4.74 -7.22
C LEU A 69 -18.35 -4.32 -5.78
N LEU A 70 -17.97 -5.24 -4.91
CA LEU A 70 -17.53 -4.97 -3.55
C LEU A 70 -16.05 -5.29 -3.39
N ILE A 71 -15.24 -4.28 -3.09
CA ILE A 71 -13.79 -4.39 -2.92
C ILE A 71 -13.44 -4.23 -1.45
N CYS A 72 -12.88 -5.28 -0.86
CA CYS A 72 -12.53 -5.34 0.57
C CYS A 72 -11.01 -5.35 0.80
N ASN A 73 -10.59 -4.77 1.93
CA ASN A 73 -9.21 -4.83 2.44
C ASN A 73 -9.08 -5.95 3.51
N GLU A 74 -7.95 -6.67 3.48
CA GLU A 74 -7.64 -7.79 4.36
C GLU A 74 -7.60 -7.43 5.86
N GLY A 75 -7.08 -6.25 6.20
CA GLY A 75 -6.88 -5.80 7.58
C GLY A 75 -8.18 -5.52 8.34
N GLU A 76 -9.30 -5.40 7.62
CA GLU A 76 -10.59 -4.99 8.18
C GLU A 76 -11.70 -6.03 8.01
N ILE A 77 -11.50 -7.10 7.24
CA ILE A 77 -12.57 -8.08 6.95
C ILE A 77 -13.20 -8.70 8.21
N HIS A 78 -12.36 -9.02 9.20
CA HIS A 78 -12.77 -9.65 10.46
C HIS A 78 -13.42 -8.68 11.46
N ARG A 79 -13.38 -7.38 11.17
CA ARG A 79 -13.82 -6.35 12.10
C ARG A 79 -15.28 -6.02 11.87
N LYS A 80 -15.92 -5.55 12.94
CA LYS A 80 -17.19 -4.81 12.84
C LYS A 80 -18.27 -5.68 12.17
N PHE A 81 -19.03 -5.11 11.24
CA PHE A 81 -20.09 -5.78 10.48
C PHE A 81 -19.64 -6.23 9.08
N ASN A 82 -18.33 -6.18 8.79
CA ASN A 82 -17.81 -6.36 7.44
C ASN A 82 -18.09 -7.77 6.88
N ALA A 83 -17.63 -8.83 7.56
CA ALA A 83 -17.82 -10.19 7.06
C ALA A 83 -19.30 -10.57 6.81
N PRO A 84 -20.27 -10.23 7.69
CA PRO A 84 -21.69 -10.44 7.37
C PRO A 84 -22.16 -9.65 6.15
N ILE A 85 -21.74 -8.39 5.97
CA ILE A 85 -22.08 -7.58 4.79
C ILE A 85 -21.54 -8.26 3.52
N VAL A 86 -20.27 -8.67 3.53
CA VAL A 86 -19.65 -9.36 2.38
C VAL A 86 -20.42 -10.64 2.05
N GLY A 87 -20.73 -11.47 3.05
CA GLY A 87 -21.48 -12.72 2.83
C GLY A 87 -22.90 -12.52 2.28
N ALA A 88 -23.52 -11.36 2.53
CA ALA A 88 -24.85 -11.03 2.05
C ALA A 88 -24.87 -10.22 0.74
N PHE A 89 -23.72 -9.70 0.28
CA PHE A 89 -23.64 -8.82 -0.88
C PHE A 89 -24.04 -9.57 -2.17
N PRO A 90 -24.93 -8.99 -3.01
CA PRO A 90 -25.53 -9.69 -4.14
C PRO A 90 -24.66 -9.71 -5.40
N GLY A 91 -23.73 -8.75 -5.52
CA GLY A 91 -22.82 -8.64 -6.66
C GLY A 91 -21.49 -9.37 -6.45
N VAL A 92 -20.49 -9.00 -7.26
CA VAL A 92 -19.14 -9.59 -7.22
C VAL A 92 -18.39 -9.07 -6.00
N LYS A 93 -17.73 -9.97 -5.26
CA LYS A 93 -16.97 -9.67 -4.04
C LYS A 93 -15.50 -9.98 -4.25
N LEU A 94 -14.66 -8.96 -4.10
CA LEU A 94 -13.23 -9.06 -4.24
C LEU A 94 -12.52 -8.75 -2.93
N LEU A 95 -11.50 -9.55 -2.61
CA LEU A 95 -10.57 -9.26 -1.53
C LEU A 95 -9.24 -8.82 -2.13
N LEU A 96 -8.79 -7.61 -1.78
CA LEU A 96 -7.47 -7.10 -2.13
C LEU A 96 -6.59 -7.20 -0.88
N ILE A 97 -5.49 -7.94 -1.01
CA ILE A 97 -4.49 -8.15 0.03
C ILE A 97 -3.32 -7.21 -0.25
N ARG A 98 -3.07 -6.26 0.67
CA ARG A 98 -1.99 -5.27 0.55
C ARG A 98 -0.77 -5.61 1.40
N ASP A 99 -0.98 -6.28 2.53
CA ASP A 99 0.07 -6.79 3.41
C ASP A 99 0.21 -8.32 3.31
N LEU A 100 1.33 -8.87 3.77
CA LEU A 100 1.52 -10.32 3.83
C LEU A 100 0.50 -10.98 4.78
N VAL A 101 -0.13 -12.05 4.31
CA VAL A 101 -1.04 -12.95 5.02
C VAL A 101 -0.55 -14.39 4.84
N ASP A 102 -1.03 -15.27 5.72
CA ASP A 102 -0.72 -16.70 5.72
C ASP A 102 -1.86 -17.55 5.12
N SER A 103 -1.62 -18.86 5.01
CA SER A 103 -2.60 -19.82 4.51
C SER A 103 -3.86 -19.89 5.40
N ASP A 104 -3.71 -19.72 6.71
CA ASP A 104 -4.84 -19.73 7.65
C ASP A 104 -5.82 -18.58 7.38
N PHE A 105 -5.30 -17.41 7.03
CA PHE A 105 -6.11 -16.29 6.59
C PHE A 105 -6.91 -16.63 5.32
N ILE A 106 -6.28 -17.23 4.32
CA ILE A 106 -6.94 -17.63 3.07
C ILE A 106 -8.03 -18.66 3.33
N ILE A 107 -7.73 -19.73 4.09
CA ILE A 107 -8.69 -20.77 4.46
C ILE A 107 -9.92 -20.16 5.15
N ARG A 108 -9.71 -19.15 6.00
CA ARG A 108 -10.79 -18.52 6.76
C ARG A 108 -11.68 -17.61 5.92
N TRP A 109 -11.11 -16.84 5.01
CA TRP A 109 -11.81 -15.70 4.40
C TRP A 109 -12.08 -15.83 2.90
N ALA A 110 -11.25 -16.56 2.15
CA ALA A 110 -11.34 -16.59 0.68
C ALA A 110 -12.71 -17.08 0.18
N GLY A 111 -13.34 -18.01 0.91
CA GLY A 111 -14.67 -18.53 0.56
C GLY A 111 -15.82 -17.50 0.59
N LEU A 112 -15.60 -16.29 1.11
CA LEU A 112 -16.58 -15.19 1.03
C LEU A 112 -16.49 -14.39 -0.28
N PHE A 113 -15.45 -14.59 -1.06
CA PHE A 113 -15.10 -13.77 -2.21
C PHE A 113 -15.09 -14.58 -3.51
N ASP A 114 -15.42 -13.92 -4.60
CA ASP A 114 -15.36 -14.49 -5.96
C ASP A 114 -13.92 -14.49 -6.49
N ALA A 115 -13.08 -13.57 -6.01
CA ALA A 115 -11.63 -13.63 -6.21
C ALA A 115 -10.86 -12.93 -5.08
N VAL A 116 -9.64 -13.43 -4.85
CA VAL A 116 -8.66 -12.85 -3.94
C VAL A 116 -7.45 -12.41 -4.77
N TYR A 117 -7.05 -11.15 -4.61
CA TYR A 117 -5.91 -10.54 -5.27
C TYR A 117 -4.83 -10.18 -4.25
N SER A 118 -3.56 -10.33 -4.63
CA SER A 118 -2.41 -9.82 -3.89
C SER A 118 -1.41 -9.16 -4.84
N PHE A 119 -0.63 -8.23 -4.29
CA PHE A 119 0.44 -7.54 -5.01
C PHE A 119 1.82 -8.20 -4.85
N ASP A 120 1.93 -9.24 -4.01
CA ASP A 120 3.17 -10.00 -3.82
C ASP A 120 3.11 -11.28 -4.67
N ARG A 121 3.93 -11.35 -5.72
CA ARG A 121 3.98 -12.48 -6.67
C ARG A 121 4.24 -13.82 -5.97
N LYS A 122 5.20 -13.83 -5.05
CA LYS A 122 5.58 -15.04 -4.32
C LYS A 122 4.43 -15.53 -3.43
N GLN A 123 3.74 -14.60 -2.78
CA GLN A 123 2.53 -14.94 -2.02
C GLN A 123 1.43 -15.50 -2.93
N CYS A 124 1.24 -14.92 -4.12
CA CYS A 124 0.25 -15.40 -5.08
C CYS A 124 0.53 -16.86 -5.48
N GLU A 125 1.79 -17.18 -5.79
CA GLU A 125 2.23 -18.53 -6.12
C GLU A 125 2.01 -19.52 -4.96
N VAL A 126 2.42 -19.15 -3.75
CA VAL A 126 2.33 -20.02 -2.57
C VAL A 126 0.88 -20.27 -2.13
N LEU A 127 0.02 -19.25 -2.22
CA LEU A 127 -1.36 -19.31 -1.73
C LEU A 127 -2.38 -19.63 -2.82
N GLY A 128 -1.96 -19.72 -4.09
CA GLY A 128 -2.86 -19.95 -5.23
C GLY A 128 -3.88 -18.83 -5.45
N ILE A 129 -3.51 -17.59 -5.13
CA ILE A 129 -4.35 -16.38 -5.31
C ILE A 129 -3.88 -15.55 -6.51
N LYS A 130 -4.71 -14.62 -6.98
CA LYS A 130 -4.43 -13.88 -8.22
C LYS A 130 -3.45 -12.73 -7.97
N TYR A 131 -2.49 -12.56 -8.88
CA TYR A 131 -1.62 -11.39 -8.88
C TYR A 131 -2.35 -10.17 -9.45
N LEU A 132 -2.10 -9.01 -8.85
CA LEU A 132 -2.45 -7.69 -9.35
C LEU A 132 -1.23 -6.77 -9.20
N HIS A 133 -1.10 -5.73 -10.02
CA HIS A 133 -0.07 -4.72 -9.79
C HIS A 133 -0.42 -3.87 -8.56
N GLN A 134 0.57 -3.58 -7.72
CA GLN A 134 0.39 -2.60 -6.65
C GLN A 134 0.09 -1.23 -7.27
N PHE A 135 -0.68 -0.40 -6.57
CA PHE A 135 -0.96 0.96 -7.00
C PHE A 135 -0.54 2.01 -5.96
N PHE A 136 -0.16 3.18 -6.44
CA PHE A 136 0.18 4.33 -5.60
C PHE A 136 -1.10 5.08 -5.21
N PRO A 137 -1.33 5.38 -3.92
CA PRO A 137 -2.58 5.95 -3.44
C PRO A 137 -2.66 7.48 -3.63
N MET A 138 -2.22 8.00 -4.78
CA MET A 138 -2.45 9.38 -5.22
C MET A 138 -2.64 9.44 -6.74
N GLY A 139 -3.50 10.35 -7.20
CA GLY A 139 -3.71 10.62 -8.62
C GLY A 139 -2.45 11.13 -9.31
N PHE A 140 -2.19 10.63 -10.52
CA PHE A 140 -0.97 10.87 -11.30
C PHE A 140 -0.62 12.36 -11.48
N ALA A 141 -1.63 13.22 -11.67
CA ALA A 141 -1.43 14.66 -11.87
C ALA A 141 -0.94 15.39 -10.60
N HIS A 142 -1.36 14.94 -9.41
CA HIS A 142 -0.98 15.57 -8.15
C HIS A 142 0.50 15.31 -7.82
N ALA A 143 1.01 14.13 -8.17
CA ALA A 143 2.39 13.75 -7.90
C ALA A 143 3.42 14.63 -8.64
N LYS A 144 3.16 14.96 -9.92
CA LYS A 144 4.05 15.80 -10.72
C LYS A 144 4.17 17.25 -10.21
N ALA A 145 3.07 17.82 -9.72
CA ALA A 145 3.06 19.20 -9.23
C ALA A 145 3.93 19.38 -7.98
N VAL A 146 3.94 18.39 -7.09
CA VAL A 146 4.69 18.41 -5.82
C VAL A 146 6.20 18.25 -6.03
N ALA A 147 6.63 17.50 -7.04
CA ALA A 147 8.05 17.27 -7.31
C ALA A 147 8.79 18.50 -7.87
N SER A 148 8.06 19.49 -8.41
CA SER A 148 8.63 20.60 -9.17
C SER A 148 9.09 21.79 -8.30
N SER A 149 8.90 21.75 -6.98
CA SER A 149 9.01 22.92 -6.10
C SER A 149 10.27 23.00 -5.23
N TYR A 150 11.27 22.14 -5.44
CA TYR A 150 12.42 22.03 -4.55
C TYR A 150 13.75 22.01 -5.33
N GLU A 151 14.62 22.98 -5.06
CA GLU A 151 16.04 22.96 -5.42
C GLU A 151 16.85 22.86 -4.12
N TRP A 152 17.72 21.85 -4.01
CA TRP A 152 18.55 21.61 -2.83
C TRP A 152 20.03 21.58 -3.20
N THR A 153 20.87 22.08 -2.30
CA THR A 153 22.34 22.06 -2.43
C THR A 153 22.97 20.75 -1.99
N THR A 154 22.25 19.93 -1.22
CA THR A 154 22.73 18.67 -0.64
C THR A 154 21.68 17.59 -0.83
N THR A 155 22.09 16.39 -1.26
CA THR A 155 21.20 15.26 -1.46
C THR A 155 20.60 14.79 -0.14
N LYS A 156 19.26 14.72 -0.06
CA LYS A 156 18.52 14.26 1.11
C LYS A 156 17.93 12.87 0.92
N ALA A 157 18.29 11.94 1.82
CA ALA A 157 17.78 10.58 1.84
C ALA A 157 16.72 10.38 2.95
N LEU A 158 15.60 9.75 2.60
CA LEU A 158 14.44 9.60 3.47
C LEU A 158 14.10 8.13 3.72
N PHE A 159 13.86 7.80 4.99
CA PHE A 159 13.15 6.59 5.39
C PHE A 159 12.12 6.90 6.47
N ILE A 160 10.85 6.55 6.25
CA ILE A 160 9.82 6.58 7.29
C ILE A 160 9.15 5.22 7.33
N GLY A 161 9.16 4.56 8.50
CA GLY A 161 8.53 3.25 8.64
C GLY A 161 8.76 2.59 9.98
N ARG A 162 7.98 1.54 10.25
CA ARG A 162 8.13 0.70 11.45
C ARG A 162 9.39 -0.14 11.40
N ASP A 163 10.03 -0.31 12.55
CA ASP A 163 11.00 -1.37 12.73
C ASP A 163 10.28 -2.71 12.77
N LYS A 164 10.51 -3.52 11.74
CA LYS A 164 9.97 -4.88 11.59
C LYS A 164 11.13 -5.89 11.57
N GLY A 165 12.11 -5.72 12.47
CA GLY A 165 13.32 -6.52 12.51
C GLY A 165 14.42 -6.04 11.56
N ARG A 166 14.35 -4.79 11.10
CA ARG A 166 15.25 -4.18 10.10
C ARG A 166 15.98 -2.93 10.61
N GLY A 167 15.78 -2.54 11.87
CA GLY A 167 16.33 -1.31 12.45
C GLY A 167 17.85 -1.22 12.34
N GLN A 168 18.58 -2.31 12.62
CA GLN A 168 20.05 -2.30 12.52
C GLN A 168 20.57 -2.11 11.10
N ALA A 169 19.92 -2.70 10.10
CA ALA A 169 20.29 -2.50 8.69
C ALA A 169 20.03 -1.05 8.27
N LEU A 170 18.89 -0.49 8.68
CA LEU A 170 18.54 0.91 8.43
C LEU A 170 19.52 1.89 9.08
N ILE A 171 19.92 1.66 10.33
CA ILE A 171 20.89 2.51 11.03
C ILE A 171 22.25 2.46 10.32
N ARG A 172 22.73 1.28 9.93
CA ARG A 172 23.99 1.16 9.18
C ARG A 172 23.94 1.93 7.86
N LEU A 173 22.86 1.74 7.10
CA LEU A 173 22.67 2.44 5.84
C LEU A 173 22.58 3.96 6.03
N ALA A 174 21.92 4.42 7.10
CA ALA A 174 21.86 5.84 7.45
C ALA A 174 23.25 6.42 7.70
N GLU A 175 24.10 5.75 8.49
CA GLU A 175 25.47 6.21 8.73
C GLU A 175 26.31 6.21 7.43
N THR A 176 26.20 5.17 6.59
CA THR A 176 26.89 5.15 5.29
C THR A 176 26.44 6.27 4.36
N LEU A 177 25.16 6.65 4.37
CA LEU A 177 24.66 7.79 3.60
C LEU A 177 25.22 9.12 4.12
N VAL A 178 25.36 9.27 5.45
CA VAL A 178 26.03 10.42 6.05
C VAL A 178 27.50 10.49 5.61
N GLU A 179 28.22 9.36 5.59
CA GLU A 179 29.59 9.27 5.07
C GLU A 179 29.71 9.63 3.58
N CYS A 180 28.65 9.41 2.81
CA CYS A 180 28.55 9.84 1.41
C CYS A 180 28.24 11.34 1.25
N GLY A 181 27.99 12.07 2.34
CA GLY A 181 27.66 13.49 2.32
C GLY A 181 26.17 13.79 2.18
N CYS A 182 25.29 12.81 2.37
CA CYS A 182 23.84 13.05 2.33
C CYS A 182 23.32 13.62 3.66
N GLU A 183 22.30 14.48 3.56
CA GLU A 183 21.39 14.71 4.67
C GLU A 183 20.49 13.47 4.83
N VAL A 184 20.32 12.97 6.06
CA VAL A 184 19.53 11.77 6.31
C VAL A 184 18.36 12.08 7.24
N ASP A 185 17.15 11.86 6.75
CA ASP A 185 15.89 11.93 7.52
C ASP A 185 15.33 10.51 7.67
N PHE A 186 15.86 9.78 8.65
CA PHE A 186 15.34 8.44 8.99
C PHE A 186 14.49 8.53 10.26
N ARG A 187 13.24 8.09 10.13
CA ARG A 187 12.23 8.03 11.20
C ARG A 187 11.75 6.59 11.35
N ILE A 188 12.51 5.82 12.12
CA ILE A 188 12.28 4.41 12.40
C ILE A 188 11.35 4.30 13.62
N LEU A 189 10.10 3.94 13.39
CA LEU A 189 9.12 3.82 14.47
C LEU A 189 9.39 2.57 15.31
N VAL A 190 9.60 2.79 16.61
CA VAL A 190 9.75 1.76 17.64
C VAL A 190 8.80 2.05 18.81
N ASP A 191 8.58 1.05 19.66
CA ASP A 191 7.79 1.22 20.86
C ASP A 191 8.45 2.17 21.87
N LYS A 192 7.64 2.84 22.69
CA LYS A 192 8.14 3.78 23.71
C LYS A 192 9.15 3.13 24.66
N GLN A 193 9.01 1.84 24.91
CA GLN A 193 9.84 1.04 25.82
C GLN A 193 11.10 0.47 25.17
N PHE A 194 11.30 0.67 23.86
CA PHE A 194 12.46 0.18 23.14
C PHE A 194 13.77 0.74 23.76
N SER A 195 14.70 -0.14 24.10
CA SER A 195 16.01 0.22 24.64
C SER A 195 17.01 0.49 23.51
N GLY A 196 18.03 1.32 23.75
CA GLY A 196 19.05 1.60 22.73
C GLY A 196 18.55 2.46 21.56
N LYS A 197 17.63 3.40 21.81
CA LYS A 197 17.20 4.37 20.79
C LYS A 197 18.40 5.17 20.28
N THR A 198 18.41 5.40 18.97
CA THR A 198 19.37 6.26 18.25
C THR A 198 18.66 7.52 17.76
N LYS A 199 19.41 8.46 17.16
CA LYS A 199 18.84 9.68 16.54
C LYS A 199 17.82 9.41 15.43
N TYR A 200 17.82 8.21 14.84
CA TYR A 200 16.91 7.81 13.77
C TYR A 200 15.59 7.20 14.28
N HIS A 201 15.47 6.95 15.58
CA HIS A 201 14.29 6.32 16.14
C HIS A 201 13.24 7.35 16.55
N VAL A 202 11.99 7.07 16.20
CA VAL A 202 10.82 7.81 16.65
C VAL A 202 9.87 6.88 17.40
N THR A 203 9.02 7.44 18.27
CA THR A 203 8.04 6.65 19.03
C THR A 203 6.60 7.00 18.71
N GLU A 204 6.40 7.97 17.81
CA GLU A 204 5.09 8.40 17.35
C GLU A 204 4.99 8.23 15.83
N LEU A 205 3.78 7.86 15.38
CA LEU A 205 3.50 7.74 13.96
C LEU A 205 3.61 9.10 13.30
N VAL A 206 4.27 9.14 12.14
CA VAL A 206 4.28 10.34 11.29
C VAL A 206 2.92 10.47 10.64
N ASP A 207 2.33 11.67 10.71
CA ASP A 207 1.08 11.97 10.01
C ASP A 207 1.26 11.85 8.50
N TYR A 208 0.19 11.50 7.79
CA TYR A 208 0.26 11.33 6.34
C TYR A 208 0.69 12.60 5.62
N ARG A 209 0.24 13.78 6.07
CA ARG A 209 0.64 15.06 5.46
C ARG A 209 2.14 15.31 5.64
N ASP A 210 2.66 15.06 6.83
CA ASP A 210 4.09 15.24 7.12
C ASP A 210 4.94 14.23 6.33
N TYR A 211 4.43 13.02 6.14
CA TYR A 211 5.05 12.02 5.28
C TYR A 211 5.14 12.51 3.82
N VAL A 212 4.04 13.03 3.27
CA VAL A 212 4.01 13.55 1.89
C VAL A 212 4.98 14.72 1.73
N LEU A 213 5.03 15.66 2.68
CA LEU A 213 5.96 16.78 2.65
C LEU A 213 7.43 16.33 2.76
N ALA A 214 7.72 15.37 3.64
CA ALA A 214 9.06 14.82 3.78
C ALA A 214 9.51 14.07 2.52
N SER A 215 8.61 13.27 1.93
CA SER A 215 8.88 12.57 0.67
C SER A 215 9.11 13.56 -0.46
N ALA A 216 8.23 14.55 -0.63
CA ALA A 216 8.37 15.61 -1.63
C ALA A 216 9.74 16.31 -1.55
N GLY A 217 10.19 16.64 -0.34
CA GLY A 217 11.47 17.31 -0.09
C GLY A 217 12.72 16.42 -0.12
N ALA A 218 12.60 15.11 -0.32
CA ALA A 218 13.74 14.20 -0.40
C ALA A 218 14.18 13.92 -1.85
N ASP A 219 15.46 13.68 -2.10
CA ASP A 219 15.99 13.31 -3.42
C ASP A 219 16.06 11.78 -3.59
N VAL A 220 16.22 11.08 -2.46
CA VAL A 220 16.40 9.64 -2.40
C VAL A 220 15.41 9.05 -1.41
N ILE A 221 14.60 8.10 -1.88
CA ILE A 221 13.76 7.27 -1.02
C ILE A 221 14.55 6.00 -0.67
N VAL A 222 14.55 5.64 0.61
CA VAL A 222 15.21 4.43 1.09
C VAL A 222 14.19 3.36 1.43
N GLU A 223 14.49 2.13 1.03
CA GLU A 223 13.70 0.95 1.26
C GLU A 223 14.58 -0.21 1.75
N VAL A 224 14.14 -0.83 2.83
CA VAL A 224 14.71 -2.11 3.31
C VAL A 224 13.54 -3.03 3.59
N ASN A 225 13.30 -4.05 2.76
CA ASN A 225 12.11 -4.89 2.91
C ASN A 225 12.12 -5.66 4.24
N GLN A 226 10.93 -6.03 4.73
CA GLN A 226 10.83 -7.05 5.78
C GLN A 226 11.13 -8.42 5.17
N SER A 227 11.64 -9.35 5.98
CA SER A 227 11.92 -10.72 5.50
C SER A 227 10.70 -11.36 4.84
N GLY A 228 10.90 -11.96 3.67
CA GLY A 228 9.87 -12.66 2.90
C GLY A 228 9.03 -11.79 1.97
N GLN A 229 9.13 -10.45 2.03
CA GLN A 229 8.42 -9.55 1.11
C GLN A 229 9.18 -9.41 -0.22
N ALA A 230 8.54 -9.82 -1.32
CA ALA A 230 9.09 -9.72 -2.68
C ALA A 230 8.28 -8.78 -3.59
N GLY A 231 7.05 -8.44 -3.20
CA GLY A 231 6.19 -7.53 -3.96
C GLY A 231 6.75 -6.11 -4.07
N VAL A 232 6.35 -5.42 -5.14
CA VAL A 232 6.62 -3.98 -5.35
C VAL A 232 6.03 -3.21 -4.19
N THR A 233 6.76 -2.29 -3.58
CA THR A 233 6.29 -1.52 -2.42
C THR A 233 5.73 -0.16 -2.82
N LEU A 234 5.03 0.49 -1.89
CA LEU A 234 4.63 1.88 -2.08
C LEU A 234 5.83 2.84 -2.19
N ARG A 235 6.99 2.54 -1.58
CA ARG A 235 8.18 3.41 -1.70
C ARG A 235 8.81 3.33 -3.09
N ALA A 236 8.83 2.15 -3.69
CA ALA A 236 9.30 1.98 -5.06
C ALA A 236 8.41 2.75 -6.05
N LEU A 237 7.09 2.67 -5.86
CA LEU A 237 6.15 3.47 -6.65
C LEU A 237 6.33 4.97 -6.39
N GLU A 238 6.43 5.37 -5.13
CA GLU A 238 6.64 6.76 -4.75
C GLU A 238 7.87 7.39 -5.43
N ALA A 239 8.99 6.67 -5.42
CA ALA A 239 10.21 7.12 -6.08
C ALA A 239 9.99 7.31 -7.60
N ALA A 240 9.32 6.36 -8.26
CA ALA A 240 9.01 6.47 -9.67
C ALA A 240 8.04 7.62 -9.99
N TYR A 241 6.98 7.78 -9.19
CA TYR A 241 5.96 8.83 -9.36
C TYR A 241 6.53 10.24 -9.19
N PHE A 242 7.47 10.43 -8.26
CA PHE A 242 8.06 11.73 -7.99
C PHE A 242 9.40 11.97 -8.71
N GLY A 243 9.87 11.02 -9.53
CA GLY A 243 11.17 11.13 -10.18
C GLY A 243 12.31 11.26 -9.17
N LYS A 244 12.33 10.38 -8.16
CA LYS A 244 13.37 10.31 -7.13
C LYS A 244 14.22 9.06 -7.33
N LYS A 245 15.42 9.05 -6.74
CA LYS A 245 16.20 7.80 -6.64
C LYS A 245 15.60 6.89 -5.58
N LEU A 246 15.72 5.58 -5.77
CA LEU A 246 15.41 4.56 -4.79
C LEU A 246 16.67 3.78 -4.43
N ILE A 247 16.98 3.71 -3.15
CA ILE A 247 17.91 2.71 -2.61
C ILE A 247 17.08 1.61 -1.97
N THR A 248 17.19 0.37 -2.44
CA THR A 248 16.32 -0.74 -2.00
C THR A 248 17.06 -2.04 -1.77
N THR A 249 16.64 -2.86 -0.80
CA THR A 249 17.05 -4.28 -0.71
C THR A 249 16.15 -5.21 -1.54
N ASN A 250 15.08 -4.68 -2.14
CA ASN A 250 14.16 -5.48 -2.93
C ASN A 250 14.70 -5.71 -4.34
N SER A 251 15.31 -6.87 -4.58
CA SER A 251 15.87 -7.21 -5.89
C SER A 251 14.82 -7.41 -7.00
N SER A 252 13.55 -7.64 -6.64
CA SER A 252 12.46 -7.82 -7.61
C SER A 252 12.14 -6.55 -8.40
N VAL A 253 12.63 -5.38 -7.96
CA VAL A 253 12.45 -4.13 -8.71
C VAL A 253 13.05 -4.20 -10.12
N ARG A 254 13.98 -5.13 -10.39
CA ARG A 254 14.51 -5.40 -11.74
C ARG A 254 13.44 -5.89 -12.72
N GLU A 255 12.34 -6.44 -12.23
CA GLU A 255 11.21 -6.93 -13.05
C GLU A 255 10.18 -5.85 -13.37
N LEU A 256 10.35 -4.63 -12.82
CA LEU A 256 9.44 -3.52 -13.07
C LEU A 256 9.59 -3.01 -14.49
N SER A 257 8.46 -2.69 -15.13
CA SER A 257 8.44 -2.12 -16.48
C SER A 257 9.18 -0.78 -16.57
N PHE A 258 9.32 -0.06 -15.44
CA PHE A 258 10.03 1.20 -15.32
C PHE A 258 11.42 1.11 -14.63
N TYR A 259 11.98 -0.09 -14.45
CA TYR A 259 13.32 -0.22 -13.84
C TYR A 259 14.37 0.54 -14.65
N ASN A 260 15.19 1.33 -13.94
CA ASN A 260 16.31 2.05 -14.51
C ASN A 260 17.48 2.10 -13.51
N PRO A 261 18.68 1.61 -13.83
CA PRO A 261 19.82 1.65 -12.92
C PRO A 261 20.27 3.08 -12.52
N CYS A 262 19.92 4.11 -13.29
CA CYS A 262 20.13 5.52 -12.90
C CYS A 262 19.22 5.95 -11.74
N ASN A 263 18.08 5.28 -11.57
CA ASN A 263 17.08 5.60 -10.55
C ASN A 263 17.07 4.60 -9.40
N PHE A 264 17.52 3.36 -9.62
CA PHE A 264 17.44 2.26 -8.67
C PHE A 264 18.83 1.76 -8.28
N TYR A 265 19.16 1.88 -7.00
CA TYR A 265 20.30 1.24 -6.38
C TYR A 265 19.84 0.06 -5.54
N ILE A 266 20.24 -1.15 -5.93
CA ILE A 266 19.84 -2.38 -5.23
C ILE A 266 20.97 -2.78 -4.30
N LEU A 267 20.68 -2.75 -3.00
CA LEU A 267 21.57 -3.24 -1.94
C LEU A 267 21.57 -4.77 -1.95
N ASP A 268 22.76 -5.35 -1.93
CA ASP A 268 22.93 -6.77 -1.68
C ASP A 268 22.91 -7.01 -0.17
N ASP A 269 21.97 -7.83 0.32
CA ASP A 269 21.83 -8.15 1.75
C ASP A 269 23.09 -8.80 2.34
N CYS A 270 23.99 -9.35 1.51
CA CYS A 270 25.23 -9.98 1.93
C CYS A 270 26.41 -9.01 2.12
N HIS A 271 26.32 -7.77 1.62
CA HIS A 271 27.46 -6.86 1.57
C HIS A 271 27.09 -5.42 1.94
N LEU A 272 27.98 -4.73 2.66
CA LEU A 272 27.85 -3.28 2.82
C LEU A 272 28.00 -2.61 1.44
N PRO A 273 27.21 -1.57 1.13
CA PRO A 273 27.36 -0.87 -0.13
C PRO A 273 28.75 -0.26 -0.23
N ASP A 274 29.38 -0.40 -1.39
CA ASP A 274 30.61 0.33 -1.70
C ASP A 274 30.31 1.83 -1.66
N VAL A 275 30.98 2.55 -0.76
CA VAL A 275 30.80 3.99 -0.54
C VAL A 275 31.04 4.78 -1.83
N GLU A 276 32.02 4.39 -2.65
CA GLU A 276 32.34 5.10 -3.89
C GLU A 276 31.35 4.78 -5.01
N GLU A 277 30.77 3.59 -5.02
CA GLU A 277 29.65 3.27 -5.90
C GLU A 277 28.39 4.05 -5.50
N LEU A 278 28.09 4.08 -4.21
CA LEU A 278 26.94 4.79 -3.68
C LEU A 278 27.05 6.30 -3.94
N LYS A 279 28.22 6.92 -3.72
CA LYS A 279 28.46 8.33 -4.09
C LYS A 279 28.22 8.60 -5.57
N ARG A 280 28.71 7.73 -6.46
CA ARG A 280 28.48 7.88 -7.92
C ARG A 280 27.00 7.79 -8.27
N PHE A 281 26.27 6.85 -7.69
CA PHE A 281 24.82 6.75 -7.87
C PHE A 281 24.11 8.01 -7.36
N LEU A 282 24.43 8.47 -6.16
CA LEU A 282 23.83 9.67 -5.57
C LEU A 282 24.07 10.92 -6.42
N ALA A 283 25.26 11.06 -7.01
CA ALA A 283 25.62 12.18 -7.88
C ALA A 283 25.03 12.09 -9.31
N SER A 284 24.56 10.92 -9.75
CA SER A 284 24.00 10.75 -11.09
C SER A 284 22.66 11.48 -11.28
N THR A 285 22.26 11.74 -12.52
CA THR A 285 20.96 12.36 -12.81
C THR A 285 19.83 11.33 -12.75
N VAL A 286 18.70 11.69 -12.15
CA VAL A 286 17.48 10.87 -12.23
C VAL A 286 16.91 10.96 -13.64
N GLU A 287 16.55 9.81 -14.21
CA GLU A 287 15.88 9.73 -15.49
C GLU A 287 14.35 9.69 -15.30
N PRO A 288 13.57 10.56 -15.95
CA PRO A 288 12.12 10.55 -15.81
C PRO A 288 11.51 9.23 -16.28
N VAL A 289 10.57 8.70 -15.48
CA VAL A 289 9.81 7.51 -15.87
C VAL A 289 8.67 7.91 -16.82
N ALA A 290 8.48 7.15 -17.90
CA ALA A 290 7.42 7.40 -18.87
C ALA A 290 6.03 7.30 -18.22
N SER A 291 5.17 8.27 -18.52
CA SER A 291 3.85 8.39 -17.86
C SER A 291 2.95 7.18 -18.07
N SER A 292 3.07 6.49 -19.22
CA SER A 292 2.34 5.25 -19.51
C SER A 292 2.75 4.09 -18.62
N LEU A 293 4.03 3.97 -18.25
CA LEU A 293 4.53 2.90 -17.38
C LEU A 293 4.07 3.11 -15.94
N ILE A 294 4.06 4.37 -15.49
CA ILE A 294 3.58 4.72 -14.15
C ILE A 294 2.07 4.49 -14.03
N TYR A 295 1.31 4.73 -15.10
CA TYR A 295 -0.14 4.58 -15.11
C TYR A 295 -0.59 3.14 -14.78
N GLU A 296 0.19 2.12 -15.13
CA GLU A 296 -0.09 0.72 -14.76
C GLU A 296 -0.16 0.49 -13.23
N TYR A 297 0.42 1.42 -12.46
CA TYR A 297 0.46 1.40 -11.00
C TYR A 297 -0.45 2.49 -10.40
N SER A 298 -1.49 2.91 -11.13
CA SER A 298 -2.49 3.88 -10.67
C SER A 298 -3.73 3.20 -10.06
N PRO A 299 -4.45 3.90 -9.16
CA PRO A 299 -5.76 3.44 -8.68
C PRO A 299 -6.74 3.16 -9.82
N GLU A 300 -6.70 3.97 -10.89
CA GLU A 300 -7.54 3.86 -12.07
C GLU A 300 -7.28 2.55 -12.80
N HIS A 301 -6.02 2.28 -13.14
CA HIS A 301 -5.65 1.05 -13.84
C HIS A 301 -5.98 -0.19 -13.01
N MET A 302 -5.79 -0.12 -11.68
CA MET A 302 -6.20 -1.16 -10.75
C MET A 302 -7.71 -1.42 -10.86
N LEU A 303 -8.52 -0.36 -10.75
CA LEU A 303 -9.97 -0.45 -10.80
C LEU A 303 -10.44 -0.99 -12.17
N GLU A 304 -9.98 -0.40 -13.27
CA GLU A 304 -10.29 -0.83 -14.64
C GLU A 304 -9.96 -2.31 -14.87
N THR A 305 -8.83 -2.78 -14.34
CA THR A 305 -8.42 -4.18 -14.44
C THR A 305 -9.38 -5.10 -13.68
N LEU A 306 -9.78 -4.71 -12.46
CA LEU A 306 -10.76 -5.47 -11.68
C LEU A 306 -12.13 -5.50 -12.38
N MET A 307 -12.57 -4.36 -12.91
CA MET A 307 -13.83 -4.24 -13.64
C MET A 307 -13.83 -5.14 -14.88
N ARG A 308 -12.77 -5.08 -15.70
CA ARG A 308 -12.60 -5.91 -16.91
C ARG A 308 -12.59 -7.40 -16.58
N ASN A 309 -11.86 -7.80 -15.54
CA ASN A 309 -11.74 -9.20 -15.13
C ASN A 309 -13.05 -9.80 -14.60
N HIS A 310 -14.00 -8.96 -14.20
CA HIS A 310 -15.25 -9.37 -13.56
C HIS A 310 -16.49 -8.92 -14.33
N GLY A 311 -16.37 -8.87 -15.66
CA GLY A 311 -17.52 -8.79 -16.56
C GLY A 311 -18.04 -7.38 -16.83
N TYR A 312 -17.33 -6.34 -16.41
CA TYR A 312 -17.63 -4.99 -16.87
C TYR A 312 -17.09 -4.78 -18.28
N SER A 313 -18.00 -4.84 -19.25
CA SER A 313 -17.75 -4.43 -20.62
C SER A 313 -18.09 -2.95 -20.70
N GLY A 314 -17.15 -2.09 -20.30
CA GLY A 314 -17.23 -0.65 -20.58
C GLY A 314 -17.17 -0.40 -22.08
#